data_AF-A0A2D4L1X4-F1
#
_entry.id   AF-A0A2D4L1X4-F1
#
_cell.length_a   1.000
_cell.length_b   1.000
_cell.length_c   1.000
_cell.angle_alpha   90.00
_cell.angle_beta   90.00
_cell.angle_gamma   90.00
#
_symmetry.space_group_name_H-M   'P 1'
#
loop_
_entity.id
_entity.type
_entity.pdbx_description
1 polymer ?
#
loop_
_entity_poly.entity_id
_entity_poly.type
_entity_poly.pdbx_seq_one_letter_code
_entity_poly.pdbx_strand_id
1 'polypeptide(L)'
;RLTLQTNLFSMTTYNVLFEILIEQICTQVMHKQHPDPDSTVKIQNPQVLKVIAVLLRNSPPCSETMEVHRVFLSDMIKLFNSSRENRRSLLQCSVWQEWMLSLCYFNPQSSDEQKITEMVYAIFRILLYHAIKYEWGGWRVWVDTLAITHSKVTFEIHKQNLSQMFREYEEKGDECCSAGPSSIIRTVSGISKDAEVTEKLHLLEKKEADTSTVDIDNRSMNNSIMKDEGRLPDFEEHSNLETNKEKNKTENTQKTLGLN
;
A
#
# COMPACT_ATOMS: atom_id res chain seq x y z
N ARG A 1 -31.09 -21.35 2.29
CA ARG A 1 -29.91 -22.13 2.78
C ARG A 1 -29.12 -21.22 3.73
N LEU A 2 -28.31 -21.76 4.63
CA LEU A 2 -27.64 -21.00 5.69
C LEU A 2 -26.59 -20.02 5.12
N THR A 3 -26.68 -18.75 5.51
CA THR A 3 -25.62 -17.73 5.35
C THR A 3 -25.42 -16.94 6.65
N LEU A 4 -25.40 -17.64 7.79
CA LEU A 4 -24.84 -17.14 9.06
C LEU A 4 -23.30 -17.17 9.05
N GLN A 5 -22.71 -16.77 7.92
CA GLN A 5 -21.27 -16.54 7.84
C GLN A 5 -21.01 -15.11 8.32
N THR A 6 -20.66 -14.97 9.60
CA THR A 6 -20.17 -13.72 10.15
C THR A 6 -18.89 -13.35 9.40
N ASN A 7 -18.89 -12.20 8.70
CA ASN A 7 -17.70 -11.64 8.05
C ASN A 7 -16.75 -11.03 9.09
N LEU A 8 -16.52 -11.73 10.20
CA LEU A 8 -15.80 -11.29 11.38
C LEU A 8 -14.41 -11.94 11.38
N PHE A 9 -13.38 -11.14 11.13
CA PHE A 9 -12.00 -11.61 11.14
C PHE A 9 -11.49 -11.79 12.57
N SER A 10 -11.68 -13.01 13.10
CA SER A 10 -11.34 -13.36 14.49
C SER A 10 -9.83 -13.46 14.75
N MET A 11 -9.44 -13.35 16.02
CA MET A 11 -8.06 -13.63 16.46
C MET A 11 -7.59 -15.04 16.07
N THR A 12 -8.49 -16.02 16.06
CA THR A 12 -8.19 -17.40 15.64
C THR A 12 -7.87 -17.46 14.14
N THR A 13 -8.65 -16.76 13.32
CA THR A 13 -8.42 -16.65 11.87
C THR A 13 -7.10 -15.95 11.58
N TYR A 14 -6.78 -14.90 12.34
CA TYR A 14 -5.52 -14.18 12.23
C TYR A 14 -4.30 -15.06 12.56
N ASN A 15 -4.32 -15.78 13.68
CA ASN A 15 -3.23 -16.67 14.06
C ASN A 15 -2.89 -17.69 12.95
N VAL A 16 -3.90 -18.34 12.38
CA VAL A 16 -3.70 -19.30 11.27
C VAL A 16 -3.08 -18.63 10.04
N LEU A 17 -3.47 -17.40 9.71
CA LEU A 17 -2.83 -16.65 8.62
C LEU A 17 -1.41 -16.19 8.98
N PHE A 18 -1.11 -15.90 10.24
CA PHE A 18 0.25 -15.58 10.69
C PHE A 18 1.17 -16.81 10.61
N GLU A 19 0.69 -17.99 11.02
CA GLU A 19 1.41 -19.26 10.87
C GLU A 19 1.75 -19.57 9.40
N ILE A 20 0.82 -19.30 8.47
CA ILE A 20 1.03 -19.46 7.02
C ILE A 20 1.98 -18.38 6.46
N LEU A 21 1.93 -17.14 6.97
CA LEU A 21 2.82 -16.04 6.59
C LEU A 21 4.31 -16.37 6.85
N ILE A 22 4.60 -17.09 7.93
CA ILE A 22 5.97 -17.44 8.36
C ILE A 22 6.34 -18.92 8.11
N GLU A 23 5.42 -19.70 7.56
CA GLU A 23 5.50 -21.17 7.34
C GLU A 23 5.83 -21.99 8.61
N GLN A 24 5.25 -21.59 9.75
CA GLN A 24 5.34 -22.31 11.02
C GLN A 24 3.95 -22.72 11.50
N ILE A 25 3.43 -23.82 10.92
CA ILE A 25 2.07 -24.30 11.15
C ILE A 25 1.98 -25.06 12.49
N CYS A 26 1.07 -24.64 13.37
CA CYS A 26 0.78 -25.34 14.62
C CYS A 26 -0.15 -26.54 14.38
N THR A 27 -0.01 -27.58 15.20
CA THR A 27 -0.91 -28.75 15.19
C THR A 27 -2.17 -28.56 16.02
N GLN A 28 -2.34 -27.40 16.65
CA GLN A 28 -3.47 -27.04 17.52
C GLN A 28 -3.99 -25.65 17.18
N VAL A 29 -5.30 -25.44 17.30
CA VAL A 29 -5.94 -24.15 16.99
C VAL A 29 -5.66 -23.13 18.09
N MET A 30 -4.86 -22.11 17.77
CA MET A 30 -4.56 -21.01 18.69
C MET A 30 -5.70 -20.00 18.73
N HIS A 31 -6.44 -19.94 19.84
CA HIS A 31 -7.54 -18.98 20.06
C HIS A 31 -7.11 -17.67 20.74
N LYS A 32 -5.92 -17.62 21.35
CA LYS A 32 -5.30 -16.41 21.91
C LYS A 32 -4.20 -15.92 20.97
N GLN A 33 -3.86 -14.63 21.02
CA GLN A 33 -2.71 -14.07 20.30
C GLN A 33 -1.47 -14.98 20.42
N HIS A 34 -0.77 -15.22 19.32
CA HIS A 34 0.52 -15.91 19.31
C HIS A 34 1.60 -15.11 20.07
N PRO A 35 2.74 -15.74 20.45
CA PRO A 35 3.87 -15.02 21.02
C PRO A 35 4.41 -13.92 20.09
N ASP A 36 5.00 -12.88 20.67
CA ASP A 36 5.64 -11.78 19.92
C ASP A 36 6.77 -12.32 19.01
N PRO A 37 6.79 -11.99 17.70
CA PRO A 37 7.84 -12.43 16.79
C PRO A 37 9.19 -11.78 17.10
N ASP A 38 10.23 -12.61 17.24
CA ASP A 38 11.60 -12.19 17.47
C ASP A 38 12.35 -11.82 16.17
N SER A 39 13.66 -11.61 16.27
CA SER A 39 14.52 -11.30 15.11
C SER A 39 14.83 -12.49 14.20
N THR A 40 14.58 -13.72 14.65
CA THR A 40 14.75 -14.95 13.87
C THR A 40 13.58 -15.17 12.91
N VAL A 41 12.37 -14.76 13.26
CA VAL A 41 11.16 -14.90 12.41
C VAL A 41 11.32 -14.20 11.05
N LYS A 42 10.95 -14.91 9.97
CA LYS A 42 11.00 -14.44 8.59
C LYS A 42 9.63 -14.58 7.93
N ILE A 43 9.31 -13.63 7.05
CA ILE A 43 8.13 -13.70 6.19
C ILE A 43 8.48 -14.56 4.98
N GLN A 44 7.86 -15.74 4.88
CA GLN A 44 8.05 -16.68 3.78
C GLN A 44 7.01 -16.49 2.68
N ASN A 45 5.74 -16.25 3.06
CA ASN A 45 4.63 -16.07 2.14
C ASN A 45 4.06 -14.63 2.21
N PRO A 46 4.74 -13.62 1.64
CA PRO A 46 4.37 -12.21 1.80
C PRO A 46 3.04 -11.82 1.14
N GLN A 47 2.46 -12.67 0.29
CA GLN A 47 1.13 -12.43 -0.28
C GLN A 47 0.02 -12.52 0.79
N VAL A 48 0.25 -13.28 1.87
CA VAL A 48 -0.70 -13.41 2.99
C VAL A 48 -0.92 -12.07 3.70
N LEU A 49 0.05 -11.14 3.67
CA LEU A 49 -0.11 -9.78 4.20
C LEU A 49 -1.29 -9.04 3.56
N LYS A 50 -1.42 -9.15 2.23
CA LYS A 50 -2.53 -8.57 1.47
C LYS A 50 -3.86 -9.24 1.80
N VAL A 51 -3.86 -10.56 2.04
CA VAL A 51 -5.06 -11.31 2.45
C VAL A 51 -5.53 -10.84 3.82
N ILE A 52 -4.64 -10.77 4.81
CA ILE A 52 -4.94 -10.27 6.17
C ILE A 52 -5.49 -8.83 6.09
N ALA A 53 -4.82 -7.93 5.36
CA ALA A 53 -5.26 -6.54 5.22
C ALA A 53 -6.64 -6.40 4.56
N VAL A 54 -6.94 -7.19 3.53
CA VAL A 54 -8.26 -7.17 2.86
C VAL A 54 -9.35 -7.73 3.78
N LEU A 55 -9.07 -8.77 4.57
CA LEU A 55 -10.01 -9.30 5.57
C LEU A 55 -10.27 -8.28 6.70
N LEU A 56 -9.23 -7.65 7.22
CA LEU A 56 -9.32 -6.59 8.25
C LEU A 56 -10.15 -5.39 7.80
N ARG A 57 -9.99 -4.97 6.53
CA ARG A 57 -10.72 -3.83 5.95
C ARG A 57 -12.17 -4.17 5.60
N ASN A 58 -12.45 -5.40 5.17
CA ASN A 58 -13.79 -5.84 4.78
C ASN A 58 -14.64 -6.35 5.96
N SER A 59 -14.05 -6.49 7.16
CA SER A 59 -14.76 -6.91 8.38
C SER A 59 -15.54 -5.75 9.00
N PRO A 60 -16.70 -5.99 9.65
CA PRO A 60 -17.41 -4.96 10.40
C PRO A 60 -16.55 -4.35 11.51
N PRO A 61 -16.62 -3.02 11.74
CA PRO A 61 -15.93 -2.37 12.85
C PRO A 61 -16.56 -2.81 14.18
N CYS A 62 -15.82 -3.60 14.95
CA CYS A 62 -16.18 -4.03 16.30
C CYS A 62 -14.92 -4.31 17.13
N SER A 63 -15.06 -4.49 18.44
CA SER A 63 -13.93 -4.62 19.37
C SER A 63 -12.92 -5.71 18.96
N GLU A 64 -13.41 -6.87 18.52
CA GLU A 64 -12.54 -7.98 18.07
C GLU A 64 -11.78 -7.61 16.79
N THR A 65 -12.45 -7.09 15.75
CA THR A 65 -11.79 -6.61 14.52
C THR A 65 -10.70 -5.57 14.84
N MET A 66 -10.99 -4.63 15.74
CA MET A 66 -10.06 -3.56 16.13
C MET A 66 -8.86 -4.08 16.95
N GLU A 67 -9.05 -5.14 17.74
CA GLU A 67 -7.95 -5.84 18.42
C GLU A 67 -7.03 -6.53 17.42
N VAL A 68 -7.59 -7.25 16.44
CA VAL A 68 -6.81 -7.95 15.41
C VAL A 68 -6.07 -6.98 14.49
N HIS A 69 -6.65 -5.81 14.15
CA HIS A 69 -5.93 -4.70 13.48
C HIS A 69 -4.66 -4.30 14.26
N ARG A 70 -4.79 -4.08 15.58
CA ARG A 70 -3.66 -3.68 16.44
C ARG A 70 -2.60 -4.76 16.55
N VAL A 71 -3.00 -6.03 16.71
CA VAL A 71 -2.06 -7.16 16.75
C VAL A 71 -1.29 -7.27 15.43
N PHE A 72 -1.99 -7.37 14.30
CA PHE A 72 -1.36 -7.45 12.97
C PHE A 72 -0.33 -6.34 12.74
N LEU A 73 -0.70 -5.09 13.04
CA LEU A 73 0.21 -3.95 12.86
C LEU A 73 1.37 -3.96 13.88
N SER A 74 1.16 -4.45 15.10
CA SER A 74 2.22 -4.64 16.11
C SER A 74 3.27 -5.64 15.62
N ASP A 75 2.82 -6.75 15.06
CA ASP A 75 3.71 -7.82 14.58
C ASP A 75 4.39 -7.45 13.26
N MET A 76 3.72 -6.68 12.39
CA MET A 76 4.38 -6.06 11.25
C MET A 76 5.49 -5.08 11.67
N ILE A 77 5.25 -4.24 12.69
CA ILE A 77 6.28 -3.35 13.23
C ILE A 77 7.48 -4.16 13.75
N LYS A 78 7.26 -5.23 14.53
CA LYS A 78 8.35 -6.10 15.04
C LYS A 78 9.13 -6.75 13.91
N LEU A 79 8.45 -7.43 12.97
CA LEU A 79 9.05 -8.15 11.84
C LEU A 79 9.83 -7.22 10.90
N PHE A 80 9.32 -6.03 10.62
CA PHE A 80 9.99 -5.07 9.75
C PHE A 80 11.09 -4.28 10.46
N ASN A 81 11.01 -4.05 11.77
CA ASN A 81 12.10 -3.40 12.51
C ASN A 81 13.31 -4.34 12.63
N SER A 82 13.09 -5.60 13.02
CA SER A 82 14.15 -6.57 13.33
C SER A 82 14.90 -7.10 12.11
N SER A 83 14.25 -7.21 10.93
CA SER A 83 14.82 -7.91 9.78
C SER A 83 14.89 -7.07 8.50
N ARG A 84 16.09 -7.01 7.89
CA ARG A 84 16.29 -6.47 6.54
C ARG A 84 15.45 -7.23 5.50
N GLU A 85 15.42 -8.55 5.59
CA GLU A 85 14.78 -9.36 4.54
C GLU A 85 13.26 -9.26 4.60
N ASN A 86 12.65 -9.16 5.78
CA ASN A 86 11.21 -8.89 5.89
C ASN A 86 10.84 -7.55 5.23
N ARG A 87 11.64 -6.49 5.42
CA ARG A 87 11.43 -5.18 4.76
C ARG A 87 11.57 -5.29 3.24
N ARG A 88 12.59 -6.01 2.76
CA ARG A 88 12.83 -6.20 1.33
C ARG A 88 11.72 -7.03 0.69
N SER A 89 11.32 -8.15 1.32
CA SER A 89 10.21 -9.02 0.90
C SER A 89 8.91 -8.23 0.68
N LEU A 90 8.52 -7.36 1.62
CA LEU A 90 7.38 -6.47 1.42
C LEU A 90 7.59 -5.44 0.31
N LEU A 91 8.77 -4.80 0.24
CA LEU A 91 9.05 -3.78 -0.79
C LEU A 91 9.11 -4.34 -2.23
N GLN A 92 9.28 -5.65 -2.41
CA GLN A 92 9.17 -6.33 -3.70
C GLN A 92 7.74 -6.79 -4.05
N CYS A 93 6.77 -6.70 -3.13
CA CYS A 93 5.37 -7.04 -3.42
C CYS A 93 4.72 -6.00 -4.35
N SER A 94 3.90 -6.46 -5.29
CA SER A 94 3.13 -5.56 -6.14
C SER A 94 2.01 -4.86 -5.36
N VAL A 95 1.88 -3.54 -5.58
CA VAL A 95 0.78 -2.71 -5.06
C VAL A 95 0.63 -2.78 -3.53
N TRP A 96 1.76 -2.86 -2.80
CA TRP A 96 1.74 -3.00 -1.33
C TRP A 96 1.22 -1.73 -0.63
N GLN A 97 1.39 -0.56 -1.24
CA GLN A 97 0.98 0.71 -0.66
C GLN A 97 -0.53 0.82 -0.54
N GLU A 98 -1.30 0.34 -1.53
CA GLU A 98 -2.76 0.51 -1.54
C GLU A 98 -3.44 -0.29 -0.43
N TRP A 99 -3.04 -1.55 -0.21
CA TRP A 99 -3.63 -2.33 0.87
C TRP A 99 -3.20 -1.78 2.23
N MET A 100 -1.96 -1.30 2.39
CA MET A 100 -1.48 -0.71 3.63
C MET A 100 -2.16 0.64 3.94
N LEU A 101 -2.29 1.53 2.95
CA LEU A 101 -3.06 2.78 3.07
C LEU A 101 -4.56 2.52 3.31
N SER A 102 -5.09 1.36 2.90
CA SER A 102 -6.48 0.98 3.17
C SER A 102 -6.76 0.50 4.61
N LEU A 103 -5.72 0.44 5.44
CA LEU A 103 -5.82 0.27 6.90
C LEU A 103 -5.74 1.60 7.66
N CYS A 104 -5.43 2.72 6.98
CA CYS A 104 -5.43 4.05 7.61
C CYS A 104 -6.86 4.60 7.75
N TYR A 105 -7.17 5.10 8.94
CA TYR A 105 -8.28 6.03 9.16
C TYR A 105 -7.77 7.45 8.86
N PHE A 106 -8.20 8.02 7.73
CA PHE A 106 -7.80 9.37 7.28
C PHE A 106 -8.45 10.49 8.10
N ASN A 107 -9.59 10.22 8.75
CA ASN A 107 -10.28 11.10 9.68
C ASN A 107 -10.75 10.26 10.90
N PRO A 108 -9.84 9.88 11.81
CA PRO A 108 -10.14 8.97 12.91
C PRO A 108 -11.08 9.64 13.92
N GLN A 109 -12.17 8.96 14.27
CA GLN A 109 -13.18 9.41 15.22
C GLN A 109 -12.94 8.88 16.65
N SER A 110 -11.98 7.97 16.82
CA SER A 110 -11.63 7.39 18.13
C SER A 110 -10.11 7.28 18.35
N SER A 111 -9.72 7.13 19.61
CA SER A 111 -8.34 6.80 20.01
C SER A 111 -7.80 5.55 19.32
N ASP A 112 -8.67 4.57 19.09
CA ASP A 112 -8.30 3.26 18.55
C ASP A 112 -8.01 3.34 17.05
N GLU A 113 -8.83 4.07 16.31
CA GLU A 113 -8.61 4.40 14.89
C GLU A 113 -7.35 5.24 14.69
N GLN A 114 -7.18 6.29 15.51
CA GLN A 114 -5.95 7.09 15.56
C GLN A 114 -4.73 6.20 15.83
N LYS A 115 -4.85 5.22 16.75
CA LYS A 115 -3.74 4.33 17.08
C LYS A 115 -3.39 3.37 15.95
N ILE A 116 -4.39 2.86 15.24
CA ILE A 116 -4.19 2.07 14.02
C ILE A 116 -3.45 2.89 12.97
N THR A 117 -3.90 4.12 12.69
CA THR A 117 -3.21 5.03 11.75
C THR A 117 -1.76 5.34 12.16
N GLU A 118 -1.48 5.59 13.44
CA GLU A 118 -0.11 5.75 13.95
C GLU A 118 0.79 4.53 13.71
N MET A 119 0.25 3.33 13.87
CA MET A 119 0.97 2.07 13.68
C MET A 119 1.22 1.78 12.20
N VAL A 120 0.25 2.06 11.31
CA VAL A 120 0.48 2.05 9.87
C VAL A 120 1.57 3.06 9.47
N TYR A 121 1.53 4.29 10.00
CA TYR A 121 2.60 5.28 9.80
C TYR A 121 3.95 4.88 10.43
N ALA A 122 3.98 3.99 11.44
CA ALA A 122 5.23 3.41 11.94
C ALA A 122 5.84 2.43 10.93
N ILE A 123 5.02 1.58 10.32
CA ILE A 123 5.44 0.66 9.25
C ILE A 123 5.96 1.47 8.04
N PHE A 124 5.21 2.47 7.56
CA PHE A 124 5.68 3.34 6.48
C PHE A 124 7.02 4.02 6.82
N ARG A 125 7.23 4.52 8.05
CA ARG A 125 8.53 5.11 8.46
C ARG A 125 9.69 4.11 8.42
N ILE A 126 9.48 2.87 8.88
CA ILE A 126 10.49 1.79 8.84
C ILE A 126 10.86 1.45 7.39
N LEU A 127 9.86 1.33 6.52
CA LEU A 127 10.06 1.00 5.10
C LEU A 127 10.67 2.15 4.30
N LEU A 128 10.29 3.40 4.59
CA LEU A 128 10.84 4.60 3.95
C LEU A 128 12.34 4.73 4.24
N TYR A 129 12.72 4.62 5.51
CA TYR A 129 14.13 4.64 5.90
C TYR A 129 14.93 3.55 5.16
N HIS A 130 14.39 2.34 5.09
CA HIS A 130 15.05 1.21 4.42
C HIS A 130 15.18 1.43 2.91
N ALA A 131 14.10 1.82 2.24
CA ALA A 131 14.07 1.98 0.79
C ALA A 131 14.92 3.17 0.29
N ILE A 132 14.96 4.29 1.03
CA ILE A 132 15.80 5.45 0.68
C ILE A 132 17.29 5.14 0.90
N LYS A 133 17.63 4.38 1.95
CA LYS A 133 19.03 4.17 2.35
C LYS A 133 19.68 2.90 1.75
N TYR A 134 18.91 1.84 1.46
CA TYR A 134 19.48 0.52 1.15
C TYR A 134 18.91 -0.18 -0.11
N GLU A 135 17.86 0.33 -0.75
CA GLU A 135 17.30 -0.26 -1.99
C GLU A 135 17.53 0.69 -3.17
N TRP A 136 18.24 0.22 -4.20
CA TRP A 136 18.55 1.04 -5.37
C TRP A 136 17.28 1.46 -6.11
N GLY A 137 17.14 2.76 -6.39
CA GLY A 137 15.93 3.32 -7.00
C GLY A 137 14.71 3.39 -6.08
N GLY A 138 14.79 2.95 -4.82
CA GLY A 138 13.65 2.89 -3.89
C GLY A 138 12.93 4.24 -3.70
N TRP A 139 13.64 5.37 -3.83
CA TRP A 139 13.04 6.70 -3.83
C TRP A 139 11.94 6.91 -4.87
N ARG A 140 11.99 6.23 -6.03
CA ARG A 140 10.96 6.32 -7.08
C ARG A 140 9.63 5.73 -6.60
N VAL A 141 9.69 4.57 -5.94
CA VAL A 141 8.52 3.92 -5.31
C VAL A 141 7.94 4.82 -4.22
N TRP A 142 8.76 5.59 -3.51
CA TRP A 142 8.28 6.52 -2.49
C TRP A 142 7.71 7.82 -3.02
N VAL A 143 8.17 8.33 -4.18
CA VAL A 143 7.50 9.43 -4.89
C VAL A 143 6.10 9.00 -5.34
N ASP A 144 5.96 7.79 -5.89
CA ASP A 144 4.68 7.17 -6.23
C ASP A 144 3.78 6.99 -5.00
N THR A 145 4.31 6.42 -3.90
CA THR A 145 3.61 6.27 -2.62
C THR A 145 3.05 7.60 -2.09
N LEU A 146 3.84 8.69 -2.18
CA LEU A 146 3.41 10.02 -1.78
C LEU A 146 2.34 10.60 -2.72
N ALA A 147 2.44 10.38 -4.03
CA ALA A 147 1.44 10.82 -5.00
C ALA A 147 0.09 10.10 -4.81
N ILE A 148 0.11 8.79 -4.57
CA ILE A 148 -1.07 7.99 -4.20
C ILE A 148 -1.68 8.52 -2.90
N THR A 149 -0.85 8.69 -1.85
CA THR A 149 -1.31 9.19 -0.54
C THR A 149 -1.93 10.58 -0.64
N HIS A 150 -1.28 11.51 -1.35
CA HIS A 150 -1.80 12.85 -1.59
C HIS A 150 -3.15 12.82 -2.30
N SER A 151 -3.27 12.05 -3.39
CA SER A 151 -4.51 11.91 -4.16
C SER A 151 -5.66 11.38 -3.29
N LYS A 152 -5.37 10.40 -2.42
CA LYS A 152 -6.32 9.79 -1.49
C LYS A 152 -6.79 10.77 -0.40
N VAL A 153 -5.87 11.57 0.14
CA VAL A 153 -6.18 12.65 1.10
C VAL A 153 -6.99 13.77 0.45
N THR A 154 -6.60 14.24 -0.73
CA THR A 154 -7.34 15.28 -1.47
C THR A 154 -8.76 14.83 -1.82
N PHE A 155 -8.94 13.57 -2.23
CA PHE A 155 -10.27 13.00 -2.50
C PHE A 155 -11.16 13.00 -1.24
N GLU A 156 -10.64 12.54 -0.10
CA GLU A 156 -11.43 12.46 1.13
C GLU A 156 -11.77 13.87 1.68
N ILE A 157 -10.87 14.85 1.56
CA ILE A 157 -11.15 16.26 1.86
C ILE A 157 -12.25 16.82 0.93
N HIS A 158 -12.16 16.56 -0.38
CA HIS A 158 -13.19 17.02 -1.33
C HIS A 158 -14.57 16.41 -1.03
N LYS A 159 -14.62 15.12 -0.70
CA LYS A 159 -15.81 14.38 -0.26
C LYS A 159 -16.41 14.96 1.03
N GLN A 160 -15.58 15.33 2.01
CA GLN A 160 -16.04 16.00 3.24
C GLN A 160 -16.60 17.39 2.94
N ASN A 161 -15.89 18.23 2.18
CA ASN A 161 -16.36 19.56 1.79
C ASN A 161 -17.71 19.49 1.04
N LEU A 162 -17.88 18.50 0.15
CA LEU A 162 -19.14 18.30 -0.58
C LEU A 162 -20.28 17.89 0.37
N SER A 163 -20.03 16.99 1.34
CA SER A 163 -21.03 16.61 2.35
C SER A 163 -21.41 17.75 3.31
N GLN A 164 -20.49 18.67 3.60
CA GLN A 164 -20.81 19.91 4.31
C GLN A 164 -21.71 20.81 3.46
N MET A 165 -21.35 21.02 2.19
CA MET A 165 -22.12 21.87 1.28
C MET A 165 -23.57 21.36 1.11
N PHE A 166 -23.78 20.05 0.99
CA PHE A 166 -25.12 19.45 0.93
C PHE A 166 -25.93 19.72 2.19
N ARG A 167 -25.38 19.46 3.39
CA ARG A 167 -26.06 19.73 4.66
C ARG A 167 -26.42 21.22 4.81
N GLU A 168 -25.51 22.11 4.46
CA GLU A 168 -25.75 23.55 4.47
C GLU A 168 -26.84 24.00 3.48
N TYR A 169 -27.13 23.24 2.42
CA TYR A 169 -28.25 23.48 1.52
C TYR A 169 -29.57 22.94 2.06
N GLU A 170 -29.56 21.79 2.76
CA GLU A 170 -30.76 21.24 3.41
C GLU A 170 -31.22 22.14 4.57
N GLU A 171 -30.30 22.55 5.44
CA GLU A 171 -30.57 23.46 6.57
C GLU A 171 -31.15 24.81 6.09
N LYS A 172 -30.58 25.42 5.04
CA LYS A 172 -31.08 26.67 4.44
C LYS A 172 -32.34 26.49 3.59
N GLY A 173 -32.69 25.25 3.24
CA GLY A 173 -33.92 24.91 2.53
C GLY A 173 -35.16 25.00 3.43
N ASP A 174 -35.01 24.57 4.70
CA ASP A 174 -36.11 24.50 5.67
C ASP A 174 -36.42 25.87 6.30
N GLU A 175 -35.39 26.68 6.61
CA GLU A 175 -35.57 28.06 7.09
C GLU A 175 -36.26 28.99 6.06
N CYS A 176 -36.29 28.64 4.77
CA CYS A 176 -36.86 29.48 3.71
C CYS A 176 -38.40 29.41 3.61
N CYS A 177 -39.08 28.68 4.51
CA CYS A 177 -40.55 28.63 4.58
C CYS A 177 -41.24 29.89 5.18
N SER A 178 -40.65 31.09 5.00
CA SER A 178 -41.33 32.37 5.20
C SER A 178 -40.72 33.52 4.37
N ALA A 179 -41.53 34.05 3.45
CA ALA A 179 -41.34 35.26 2.63
C ALA A 179 -40.23 35.28 1.56
N GLY A 180 -40.63 35.54 0.30
CA GLY A 180 -39.74 36.04 -0.76
C GLY A 180 -39.75 35.23 -2.07
N PRO A 181 -39.66 35.88 -3.26
CA PRO A 181 -39.76 35.18 -4.54
C PRO A 181 -38.41 34.61 -5.04
N SER A 182 -38.17 33.33 -4.76
CA SER A 182 -37.66 32.35 -5.74
C SER A 182 -36.49 32.77 -6.67
N SER A 183 -35.26 32.85 -6.14
CA SER A 183 -34.03 32.75 -6.95
C SER A 183 -33.73 31.28 -7.31
N ILE A 184 -34.64 30.65 -8.06
CA ILE A 184 -34.58 29.22 -8.35
C ILE A 184 -33.42 28.87 -9.30
N ILE A 185 -32.43 28.15 -8.78
CA ILE A 185 -31.51 27.32 -9.56
C ILE A 185 -31.94 25.86 -9.37
N ARG A 186 -32.82 25.37 -10.26
CA ARG A 186 -33.15 23.94 -10.36
C ARG A 186 -31.97 23.20 -10.99
N THR A 187 -31.43 22.20 -10.30
CA THR A 187 -30.74 21.09 -10.98
C THR A 187 -31.70 20.43 -11.97
N VAL A 188 -31.21 20.07 -13.15
CA VAL A 188 -32.05 19.58 -14.27
C VAL A 188 -32.43 18.12 -14.05
N SER A 189 -33.39 17.89 -13.14
CA SER A 189 -34.14 16.64 -13.03
C SER A 189 -35.47 16.83 -13.74
N GLY A 190 -35.58 16.29 -14.97
CA GLY A 190 -36.75 16.45 -15.81
C GLY A 190 -37.48 15.14 -16.05
N ILE A 191 -38.82 15.18 -15.95
CA ILE A 191 -39.78 14.19 -16.51
C ILE A 191 -39.77 12.83 -15.78
N SER A 192 -40.90 12.19 -15.46
CA SER A 192 -42.29 12.64 -15.23
C SER A 192 -42.97 11.55 -14.38
N LYS A 193 -44.16 11.82 -13.85
CA LYS A 193 -44.91 10.87 -13.04
C LYS A 193 -45.58 9.74 -13.83
N ASP A 194 -45.75 8.63 -13.12
CA ASP A 194 -46.77 7.59 -13.24
C ASP A 194 -46.83 6.75 -14.54
N ALA A 195 -45.96 5.74 -14.61
CA ALA A 195 -46.26 4.45 -15.24
C ALA A 195 -45.56 3.30 -14.47
N GLU A 196 -46.24 2.16 -14.39
CA GLU A 196 -45.76 0.91 -13.78
C GLU A 196 -44.66 0.25 -14.62
N VAL A 197 -43.57 -0.24 -14.00
CA VAL A 197 -42.86 -1.51 -14.31
C VAL A 197 -41.61 -1.70 -13.43
N THR A 198 -41.36 -2.95 -13.04
CA THR A 198 -40.22 -3.43 -12.25
C THR A 198 -38.90 -3.45 -13.04
N GLU A 199 -37.77 -3.55 -12.34
CA GLU A 199 -36.52 -4.20 -12.80
C GLU A 199 -35.66 -3.49 -13.88
N LYS A 200 -34.50 -2.93 -13.45
CA LYS A 200 -33.15 -3.12 -14.08
C LYS A 200 -32.02 -2.32 -13.39
N LEU A 201 -31.52 -2.83 -12.25
CA LEU A 201 -30.24 -2.42 -11.68
C LEU A 201 -29.07 -3.22 -12.32
N HIS A 202 -28.91 -3.14 -13.65
CA HIS A 202 -27.93 -3.97 -14.39
C HIS A 202 -27.44 -3.36 -15.71
N LEU A 203 -27.05 -2.08 -15.74
CA LEU A 203 -26.47 -1.45 -16.95
C LEU A 203 -25.45 -0.34 -16.67
N LEU A 204 -24.51 -0.54 -15.74
CA LEU A 204 -23.38 0.39 -15.56
C LEU A 204 -22.03 -0.28 -15.24
N GLU A 205 -21.95 -1.60 -15.38
CA GLU A 205 -20.74 -2.40 -15.13
C GLU A 205 -20.08 -2.96 -16.41
N LYS A 206 -20.52 -2.54 -17.60
CA LYS A 206 -20.06 -3.15 -18.87
C LYS A 206 -19.85 -2.17 -20.02
N LYS A 207 -18.79 -1.35 -19.94
CA LYS A 207 -18.18 -0.73 -21.13
C LYS A 207 -16.67 -0.45 -20.99
N GLU A 208 -15.89 -1.48 -20.67
CA GLU A 208 -14.45 -1.47 -20.97
C GLU A 208 -13.95 -2.90 -21.25
N ALA A 209 -14.34 -3.42 -22.42
CA ALA A 209 -13.85 -4.67 -23.00
C ALA A 209 -13.98 -4.61 -24.53
N ASP A 210 -13.10 -5.34 -25.22
CA ASP A 210 -13.15 -5.75 -26.63
C ASP A 210 -13.13 -4.65 -27.71
N THR A 211 -11.93 -4.39 -28.25
CA THR A 211 -11.72 -3.77 -29.58
C THR A 211 -10.81 -4.65 -30.45
N SER A 212 -11.40 -5.70 -31.03
CA SER A 212 -10.83 -6.57 -32.07
C SER A 212 -12.02 -7.27 -32.78
N THR A 213 -12.02 -7.64 -34.06
CA THR A 213 -10.97 -7.99 -35.03
C THR A 213 -11.42 -7.79 -36.52
N VAL A 214 -10.48 -7.50 -37.43
CA VAL A 214 -10.51 -7.64 -38.93
C VAL A 214 -11.65 -6.98 -39.76
N ASP A 215 -11.61 -6.80 -41.10
CA ASP A 215 -10.87 -7.46 -42.23
C ASP A 215 -10.35 -6.53 -43.36
N ILE A 216 -9.20 -6.93 -43.95
CA ILE A 216 -8.75 -7.04 -45.38
C ILE A 216 -9.44 -6.10 -46.44
N ASP A 217 -8.74 -5.36 -47.34
CA ASP A 217 -7.83 -5.85 -48.40
C ASP A 217 -6.82 -4.80 -49.02
N ASN A 218 -6.05 -5.24 -50.04
CA ASN A 218 -4.81 -4.74 -50.66
C ASN A 218 -4.82 -3.45 -51.52
N ARG A 219 -3.66 -2.73 -51.54
CA ARG A 219 -2.89 -2.43 -52.79
C ARG A 219 -1.40 -2.05 -52.56
N SER A 220 -0.52 -2.55 -53.45
CA SER A 220 0.93 -2.27 -53.66
C SER A 220 1.27 -0.77 -53.82
N MET A 221 2.50 -0.23 -53.66
CA MET A 221 3.75 -0.63 -54.36
C MET A 221 5.02 0.13 -53.86
N ASN A 222 6.22 -0.41 -54.18
CA ASN A 222 7.56 0.25 -54.33
C ASN A 222 8.50 0.55 -53.12
N ASN A 223 9.48 -0.34 -52.93
CA ASN A 223 10.94 -0.14 -52.85
C ASN A 223 11.55 1.24 -52.47
N SER A 224 12.53 1.23 -51.52
CA SER A 224 13.96 1.34 -51.87
C SER A 224 14.91 0.91 -50.74
N ILE A 225 16.17 0.63 -51.08
CA ILE A 225 17.29 0.21 -50.21
C ILE A 225 18.20 1.40 -49.90
N MET A 226 18.80 1.45 -48.70
CA MET A 226 20.20 1.89 -48.48
C MET A 226 20.74 1.31 -47.14
N LYS A 227 22.07 1.16 -47.04
CA LYS A 227 22.82 0.80 -45.81
C LYS A 227 23.32 2.11 -45.13
N ASP A 228 24.05 2.16 -44.00
CA ASP A 228 25.37 1.54 -43.74
C ASP A 228 25.83 1.59 -42.25
N GLU A 229 27.06 1.14 -41.97
CA GLU A 229 27.66 0.92 -40.64
C GLU A 229 28.10 2.18 -39.81
N GLY A 230 28.52 1.96 -38.55
CA GLY A 230 29.28 2.94 -37.73
C GLY A 230 29.15 2.74 -36.21
N ARG A 231 29.52 1.59 -35.63
CA ARG A 231 30.86 1.23 -35.09
C ARG A 231 31.31 1.98 -33.82
N LEU A 232 31.38 1.24 -32.71
CA LEU A 232 32.14 1.56 -31.48
C LEU A 232 33.67 1.50 -31.69
N PRO A 233 34.44 2.15 -30.81
CA PRO A 233 35.56 1.43 -30.17
C PRO A 233 35.72 1.71 -28.66
N ASP A 234 36.18 0.70 -27.93
CA ASP A 234 36.90 0.86 -26.65
C ASP A 234 38.28 1.51 -26.87
N PHE A 235 38.92 2.00 -25.79
CA PHE A 235 40.38 1.89 -25.64
C PHE A 235 40.82 1.89 -24.17
N GLU A 236 41.95 1.24 -23.89
CA GLU A 236 42.42 0.83 -22.56
C GLU A 236 43.34 1.84 -21.84
N GLU A 237 43.86 1.44 -20.67
CA GLU A 237 44.76 2.21 -19.79
C GLU A 237 46.14 2.51 -20.39
N HIS A 238 46.89 3.44 -19.77
CA HIS A 238 48.33 3.23 -19.54
C HIS A 238 48.89 4.01 -18.33
N SER A 239 49.50 3.27 -17.39
CA SER A 239 50.71 3.56 -16.58
C SER A 239 51.42 4.93 -16.81
N ASN A 240 51.89 5.70 -15.81
CA ASN A 240 52.87 5.43 -14.72
C ASN A 240 53.10 6.75 -13.92
N LEU A 241 53.91 6.95 -12.85
CA LEU A 241 54.59 6.16 -11.78
C LEU A 241 55.39 7.15 -10.90
N GLU A 242 55.38 7.09 -9.55
CA GLU A 242 56.48 7.66 -8.74
C GLU A 242 56.72 7.04 -7.34
N THR A 243 57.87 6.35 -7.22
CA THR A 243 58.77 6.02 -6.07
C THR A 243 58.33 5.84 -4.60
N ASN A 244 58.96 4.82 -3.98
CA ASN A 244 58.95 4.51 -2.54
C ASN A 244 59.81 5.45 -1.66
N LYS A 245 59.25 5.89 -0.52
CA LYS A 245 59.89 6.16 0.80
C LYS A 245 58.76 6.42 1.82
N GLU A 246 58.76 5.95 3.07
CA GLU A 246 59.77 5.24 3.86
C GLU A 246 59.16 4.01 4.57
N LYS A 247 59.92 2.91 4.67
CA LYS A 247 59.84 1.99 5.82
C LYS A 247 61.14 2.12 6.60
N ASN A 248 61.03 2.42 7.90
CA ASN A 248 61.89 1.98 9.01
C ASN A 248 61.99 3.03 10.13
N LYS A 249 61.08 2.97 11.10
CA LYS A 249 61.36 3.42 12.47
C LYS A 249 60.48 2.67 13.47
N THR A 250 61.11 1.79 14.27
CA THR A 250 60.72 1.35 15.63
C THR A 250 59.22 1.26 15.93
N GLU A 251 58.58 0.11 16.11
CA GLU A 251 59.10 -1.15 16.67
C GLU A 251 59.83 -0.96 18.01
N ASN A 252 59.17 -0.35 19.03
CA ASN A 252 59.60 -0.51 20.43
C ASN A 252 58.53 -0.22 21.53
N THR A 253 57.29 -0.74 21.42
CA THR A 253 56.27 -0.56 22.50
C THR A 253 55.39 -1.79 22.76
N GLN A 254 55.95 -3.01 22.77
CA GLN A 254 55.18 -4.20 23.21
C GLN A 254 56.04 -5.36 23.75
N LYS A 255 56.81 -5.13 24.83
CA LYS A 255 57.53 -6.20 25.53
C LYS A 255 57.92 -5.91 26.99
N THR A 256 56.92 -5.73 27.86
CA THR A 256 57.14 -5.66 29.33
C THR A 256 55.98 -6.26 30.12
N LEU A 257 55.92 -7.59 30.14
CA LEU A 257 55.14 -8.40 31.09
C LEU A 257 55.99 -9.66 31.40
N GLY A 258 56.50 -9.77 32.63
CA GLY A 258 57.35 -10.90 33.03
C GLY A 258 58.28 -10.62 34.21
N LEU A 259 57.78 -10.88 35.42
CA LEU A 259 58.48 -11.19 36.68
C LEU A 259 59.83 -10.48 36.98
N ASN A 260 59.79 -9.50 37.89
CA ASN A 260 60.06 -9.74 39.32
C ASN A 260 59.47 -8.61 40.17
#